data_AF-A0A2W6XHZ8-F1
#
_entry.id   AF-A0A2W6XHZ8-F1
#
_cell.length_a   1.000
_cell.length_b   1.000
_cell.length_c   1.000
_cell.angle_alpha   90.00
_cell.angle_beta   90.00
_cell.angle_gamma   90.00
#
_symmetry.space_group_name_H-M   'P 1'
#
loop_
_entity.id
_entity.type
_entity.pdbx_description
1 polymer ?
#
loop_
_entity_poly.entity_id
_entity_poly.type
_entity_poly.pdbx_seq_one_letter_code
_entity_poly.pdbx_strand_id
1 'polypeptide(L)' 'MTEARILHARSGVVLEHRDDGYRLTSLRLEAARDFNDLATAEQAFDAEVLASENDPEIVSRLGGA' A
#
# COMPACT_ATOMS: atom_id res chain seq x y z
N MET A 1 -5.24 -19.39 -10.72
CA MET A 1 -5.45 -17.93 -10.73
C MET A 1 -4.41 -17.37 -9.80
N THR A 2 -3.52 -16.51 -10.30
CA THR A 2 -2.39 -16.00 -9.52
C THR A 2 -2.73 -14.59 -9.09
N GLU A 3 -3.21 -14.44 -7.86
CA GLU A 3 -3.39 -13.13 -7.22
C GLU A 3 -2.00 -12.49 -7.06
N ALA A 4 -1.74 -11.39 -7.78
CA ALA A 4 -0.49 -10.66 -7.68
C ALA A 4 -0.57 -9.70 -6.50
N ARG A 5 0.40 -9.78 -5.58
CA ARG A 5 0.46 -8.91 -4.39
C ARG A 5 1.78 -8.17 -4.39
N ILE A 6 1.71 -6.84 -4.40
CA ILE A 6 2.87 -5.95 -4.33
C ILE A 6 2.97 -5.44 -2.89
N LEU A 7 4.08 -5.74 -2.21
CA LEU A 7 4.35 -5.30 -0.84
C LEU A 7 5.53 -4.33 -0.82
N HIS A 8 5.30 -3.11 -0.31
CA HIS A 8 6.36 -2.16 0.03
C HIS A 8 6.73 -2.30 1.50
N ALA A 9 7.65 -3.22 1.81
CA ALA A 9 8.03 -3.57 3.18
C ALA A 9 8.52 -2.37 4.02
N ARG A 10 9.15 -1.37 3.38
CA ARG A 10 9.66 -0.17 4.03
C ARG A 10 8.56 0.79 4.52
N SER A 11 7.39 0.71 3.92
CA SER A 11 6.25 1.60 4.20
C SER A 11 5.07 0.86 4.82
N GLY A 12 5.10 -0.49 4.80
CA GLY A 12 3.97 -1.32 5.19
C GLY A 12 2.75 -1.17 4.28
N VAL A 13 2.96 -0.71 3.04
CA VAL A 13 1.89 -0.53 2.05
C VAL A 13 1.81 -1.77 1.16
N VAL A 14 0.61 -2.26 0.93
CA VAL A 14 0.31 -3.47 0.15
C VAL A 14 -0.72 -3.11 -0.91
N LEU A 15 -0.44 -3.48 -2.15
CA LEU A 15 -1.39 -3.46 -3.24
C LEU A 15 -1.69 -4.89 -3.68
N GLU A 16 -2.93 -5.32 -3.49
CA GLU A 16 -3.42 -6.64 -3.90
C GLU A 16 -4.19 -6.51 -5.21
N HIS A 17 -3.83 -7.32 -6.20
CA HIS A 17 -4.61 -7.48 -7.43
C HIS A 17 -5.56 -8.66 -7.28
N ARG A 18 -6.85 -8.39 -7.44
CA ARG A 18 -7.97 -9.33 -7.36
C ARG A 18 -8.65 -9.42 -8.72
N ASP A 19 -9.40 -10.49 -8.97
CA ASP A 19 -10.14 -10.65 -10.23
C ASP A 19 -11.19 -9.54 -10.48
N ASP A 20 -11.66 -8.85 -9.44
CA ASP A 20 -12.62 -7.74 -9.54
C ASP A 20 -12.00 -6.34 -9.44
N GLY A 21 -10.69 -6.22 -9.22
CA GLY A 21 -10.02 -4.93 -9.09
C GLY A 21 -8.75 -4.98 -8.23
N TYR A 22 -8.44 -3.85 -7.60
CA TYR A 22 -7.23 -3.66 -6.82
C TYR A 22 -7.57 -3.18 -5.42
N ARG A 23 -6.89 -3.74 -4.42
CA ARG A 23 -7.07 -3.35 -3.02
C ARG A 23 -5.77 -2.85 -2.43
N LEU A 24 -5.77 -1.60 -1.99
CA LEU A 24 -4.68 -0.97 -1.27
C LEU A 24 -4.91 -1.09 0.23
N THR A 25 -3.93 -1.64 0.94
CA THR A 25 -3.91 -1.68 2.41
C THR A 25 -2.61 -1.06 2.88
N SER A 26 -2.64 -0.23 3.93
CA SER A 26 -1.46 0.44 4.48
C SER A 26 -1.54 0.43 6.00
N LEU A 27 -0.40 0.46 6.67
CA LEU A 27 -0.33 0.62 8.12
C LEU A 27 -0.89 1.98 8.60
N ARG A 28 -0.90 3.00 7.74
CA ARG A 28 -1.52 4.31 8.00
C ARG A 28 -3.03 4.31 7.70
N LEU A 29 -3.49 3.46 6.79
CA LEU A 29 -4.89 3.42 6.41
C LEU A 29 -5.68 2.60 7.42
N GLU A 30 -6.63 3.24 8.11
CA GLU A 30 -7.55 2.54 9.02
C GLU A 30 -8.45 1.53 8.29
N ALA A 31 -8.72 1.75 7.00
CA ALA A 31 -9.49 0.86 6.15
C ALA A 31 -8.84 0.71 4.77
N ALA A 32 -8.90 -0.50 4.21
CA ALA A 32 -8.44 -0.78 2.86
C ALA A 32 -9.23 0.05 1.83
N ARG A 33 -8.55 0.48 0.77
CA ARG A 33 -9.17 1.18 -0.37
C ARG A 33 -9.24 0.25 -1.57
N ASP A 34 -10.42 0.15 -2.14
CA ASP A 34 -10.67 -0.66 -3.34
C ASP A 34 -10.72 0.26 -4.57
N PHE A 35 -10.11 -0.21 -5.67
CA PHE A 35 -9.97 0.50 -6.93
C PHE A 35 -10.34 -0.43 -8.09
N ASN A 36 -10.99 0.11 -9.12
CA ASN A 36 -11.41 -0.66 -10.29
C ASN A 36 -10.41 -0.58 -11.45
N ASP A 37 -9.36 0.25 -11.32
CA ASP A 37 -8.41 0.57 -12.38
C ASP A 37 -6.97 0.51 -11.83
N LEU A 38 -6.08 -0.09 -12.62
CA LEU A 38 -4.69 -0.31 -12.23
C LEU A 38 -3.93 1.01 -12.08
N ALA A 39 -4.08 1.92 -13.04
CA ALA A 39 -3.34 3.18 -13.03
C ALA A 39 -3.71 4.03 -11.80
N THR A 40 -5.00 4.04 -11.44
CA THR A 40 -5.47 4.71 -10.23
C THR A 40 -4.94 4.04 -8.96
N ALA A 41 -4.89 2.70 -8.94
CA ALA A 41 -4.40 1.93 -7.81
C ALA A 41 -2.88 2.09 -7.60
N GLU A 42 -2.11 2.12 -8.68
CA GLU A 42 -0.66 2.38 -8.66
C GLU A 42 -0.37 3.82 -8.19
N GLN A 43 -1.09 4.82 -8.70
CA GLN A 43 -0.95 6.20 -8.24
C GLN A 43 -1.26 6.35 -6.74
N ALA A 44 -2.33 5.70 -6.26
CA ALA A 44 -2.67 5.68 -4.85
C ALA A 44 -1.63 4.94 -4.02
N PHE A 45 -1.05 3.87 -4.55
CA PHE A 45 0.03 3.11 -3.91
C PHE A 45 1.29 3.95 -3.73
N ASP A 46 1.79 4.59 -4.78
CA ASP A 46 2.97 5.46 -4.71
C ASP A 46 2.76 6.64 -3.74
N ALA A 47 1.58 7.27 -3.79
CA ALA A 47 1.24 8.35 -2.87
C ALA A 47 1.23 7.89 -1.40
N GLU A 48 0.70 6.69 -1.14
CA GLU A 48 0.64 6.11 0.20
C GLU A 48 2.02 5.63 0.68
N VAL A 49 2.85 5.10 -0.21
CA VAL A 49 4.26 4.77 0.07
C VAL A 49 5.01 6.02 0.49
N LEU A 50 4.91 7.10 -0.27
CA LEU A 50 5.54 8.38 0.07
C LEU A 50 4.99 8.94 1.38
N ALA A 51 3.68 8.91 1.61
CA ALA A 51 3.07 9.41 2.84
C ALA A 51 3.49 8.59 4.08
N SER A 52 3.75 7.30 3.90
CA SER A 52 4.22 6.39 4.95
C SER A 52 5.72 6.52 5.20
N GLU A 53 6.53 6.74 4.16
CA GLU A 53 7.97 7.02 4.31
C GLU A 53 8.25 8.38 4.94
N ASN A 54 7.36 9.35 4.75
CA ASN A 54 7.43 10.65 5.41
C ASN A 54 6.77 10.64 6.80
N ASP A 55 6.18 9.51 7.22
CA ASP A 55 5.56 9.39 8.54
C ASP A 55 6.58 8.93 9.58
N PRO A 56 6.97 9.79 10.54
CA PRO A 56 8.01 9.46 11.50
C PRO A 56 7.60 8.31 12.43
N GLU A 57 6.31 8.05 12.67
CA GLU A 57 5.87 6.91 13.48
C GLU A 57 6.03 5.59 12.73
N ILE A 58 5.67 5.56 11.44
CA ILE A 58 5.87 4.38 10.58
C ILE A 58 7.36 4.10 10.39
N VAL A 59 8.16 5.13 10.07
CA VAL A 59 9.62 5.01 9.91
C VAL A 59 10.27 4.53 11.20
N SER A 60 9.84 5.03 12.36
CA SER A 60 10.36 4.55 13.66
C SER A 60 9.97 3.10 13.95
N ARG A 61 8.77 2.65 13.53
CA ARG A 61 8.31 1.26 13.69
C ARG A 61 8.99 0.28 12.74
N LEU A 62 9.32 0.70 11.51
CA LEU A 62 9.92 -0.16 10.48
C LEU A 62 11.46 -0.06 10.44
N GLY A 63 12.03 1.04 10.89
CA GLY A 63 13.48 1.33 10.91
C GLY A 63 14.16 1.11 12.27
N GLY A 64 13.54 0.38 13.19
CA GLY A 64 14.07 0.18 14.53
C GLY A 64 15.27 -0.79 14.59
N ALA A 65 16.48 -0.27 14.38
CA ALA A 65 17.73 -0.66 15.04
C ALA A 65 18.87 0.32 14.71
#